data_AF-A0A6P5Y2B5-F1
#
_entry.id   AF-A0A6P5Y2B5-F1
#
_cell.length_a   1.000
_cell.length_b   1.000
_cell.length_c   1.000
_cell.angle_alpha   90.00
_cell.angle_beta   90.00
_cell.angle_gamma   90.00
#
_symmetry.space_group_name_H-M   'P 1'
#
loop_
_entity.id
_entity.type
_entity.pdbx_description
1 polymer ?
#
loop_
_entity_poly.entity_id
_entity_poly.type
_entity_poly.pdbx_seq_one_letter_code
_entity_poly.pdbx_strand_id
1 'polypeptide(L)'
;MEREVGLDGLEDFALHIILSKLGPADTVKVSCVCKRLRLSASEDSLWALFCFQDLHLSTPQDHQGNPAPSFKAAYQLWREAFAMYPWSLVKRVKRCWDKLKKWLSDNFPEAGATLRRGASESDIQQLQTLFKVKLPLPTRLLYRFHDGQELTDKEHSLGIIGGYSFPHHLVNVYLLPISQVIMETRGFIHHLGFFSRSKYIVMAASSTSYTYTEKLFFLNCTNGQLYVCTRSHPTDGEMIECVPNALVRSVHDLHGDQQQDAMLLWLEEHGCRLENGIIKVREERNVRSISLFPEVPPQCSTAVTNGVQVRASAVFVPEFAEPEAEKYWFAYSIRLSLLPEGCIINGMTFKSCQLNWRHWIIRANEDIVFDVNGEAVIGKFPLLHPGEDEFVYESCTSLPSSSGSVEGSFTFVPGRLVDPKGSPFEVQVARFRLQQPDYVF
;
A
#
# COMPACT_ATOMS: atom_id res chain seq x y z
N MET A 1 65.76 1.28 -4.18
CA MET A 1 65.11 1.93 -3.02
C MET A 1 63.77 2.44 -3.54
N GLU A 2 62.75 1.57 -3.53
CA GLU A 2 61.40 1.97 -3.91
C GLU A 2 60.90 2.95 -2.85
N ARG A 3 60.58 4.19 -3.25
CA ARG A 3 59.88 5.11 -2.35
C ARG A 3 58.48 4.53 -2.13
N GLU A 4 58.17 4.11 -0.90
CA GLU A 4 56.80 3.87 -0.51
C GLU A 4 55.99 5.14 -0.77
N VAL A 5 55.13 5.10 -1.78
CA VAL A 5 54.20 6.19 -2.07
C VAL A 5 53.07 6.07 -1.06
N GLY A 6 53.10 6.91 -0.02
CA GLY A 6 51.96 7.07 0.88
C GLY A 6 50.72 7.56 0.11
N LEU A 7 49.52 7.37 0.67
CA LEU A 7 48.25 7.84 0.08
C LEU A 7 48.32 9.31 -0.37
N ASP A 8 49.03 10.16 0.36
CA ASP A 8 49.26 11.57 0.03
C ASP A 8 50.08 11.83 -1.24
N GLY A 9 50.71 10.80 -1.81
CA GLY A 9 51.54 10.86 -3.02
C GLY A 9 50.86 10.33 -4.29
N LEU A 10 49.64 9.81 -4.18
CA LEU A 10 48.85 9.31 -5.32
C LEU A 10 48.34 10.47 -6.21
N GLU A 11 48.00 10.17 -7.46
CA GLU A 11 47.32 11.14 -8.35
C GLU A 11 45.89 11.40 -7.89
N ASP A 12 45.35 12.59 -8.20
CA ASP A 12 44.04 13.04 -7.69
C ASP A 12 42.90 12.11 -8.16
N PHE A 13 42.99 11.55 -9.36
CA PHE A 13 42.03 10.56 -9.86
C PHE A 13 42.06 9.25 -9.05
N ALA A 14 43.25 8.77 -8.68
CA ALA A 14 43.40 7.57 -7.86
C ALA A 14 42.87 7.81 -6.44
N LEU A 15 43.15 8.97 -5.85
CA LEU A 15 42.58 9.40 -4.58
C LEU A 15 41.05 9.47 -4.62
N HIS A 16 40.47 10.06 -5.67
CA HIS A 16 39.03 10.12 -5.85
C HIS A 16 38.40 8.73 -5.90
N ILE A 17 38.99 7.80 -6.65
CA ILE A 17 38.51 6.40 -6.70
C ILE A 17 38.57 5.75 -5.32
N ILE A 18 39.69 5.89 -4.59
CA ILE A 18 39.83 5.30 -3.25
C ILE A 18 38.78 5.87 -2.30
N LEU A 19 38.67 7.20 -2.25
CA LEU A 19 37.69 7.88 -1.40
C LEU A 19 36.25 7.51 -1.77
N SER A 20 35.94 7.30 -3.05
CA SER A 20 34.60 6.86 -3.49
C SER A 20 34.21 5.48 -2.96
N LYS A 21 35.18 4.65 -2.57
CA LYS A 21 34.97 3.35 -1.93
C LYS A 21 34.95 3.44 -0.41
N LEU A 22 35.57 4.48 0.17
CA LEU A 22 35.51 4.79 1.59
C LEU A 22 34.19 5.51 1.86
N GLY A 23 33.25 4.86 2.53
CA GLY A 23 31.94 5.45 2.83
C GLY A 23 32.05 6.85 3.46
N PRO A 24 30.96 7.64 3.49
CA PRO A 24 31.01 9.06 3.84
C PRO A 24 31.69 9.35 5.19
N ALA A 25 31.48 8.48 6.18
CA ALA A 25 32.10 8.61 7.50
C ALA A 25 33.63 8.45 7.47
N ASP A 26 34.14 7.48 6.71
CA ASP A 26 35.58 7.23 6.62
C ASP A 26 36.27 8.26 5.74
N THR A 27 35.60 8.74 4.69
CA THR A 27 36.08 9.88 3.90
C THR A 27 36.27 11.13 4.77
N VAL A 28 35.36 11.41 5.71
CA VAL A 28 35.53 12.51 6.67
C VAL A 28 36.73 12.26 7.59
N LYS A 29 36.95 11.04 8.09
CA LYS A 29 38.14 10.72 8.91
C LYS A 29 39.44 10.94 8.13
N VAL A 30 39.47 10.54 6.85
CA VAL A 30 40.62 10.75 5.96
C VAL A 30 40.91 12.25 5.77
N SER A 31 39.87 13.09 5.71
CA SER A 31 40.02 14.55 5.61
C SER A 31 40.73 15.21 6.80
N CYS A 32 40.82 14.51 7.95
CA CYS A 32 41.50 14.99 9.14
C CYS A 32 43.01 14.75 9.12
N VAL A 33 43.52 13.92 8.20
CA VAL A 33 44.92 13.45 8.20
C VAL A 33 45.89 14.51 7.69
N CYS A 34 45.63 15.10 6.52
CA CYS A 34 46.51 16.12 5.93
C CYS A 34 45.73 17.12 5.06
N LYS A 35 46.38 18.23 4.67
CA LYS A 35 45.74 19.27 3.83
C LYS A 35 45.31 18.74 2.46
N ARG A 36 46.11 17.86 1.85
CA ARG A 36 45.80 17.29 0.52
C ARG A 36 44.56 16.42 0.58
N LEU A 37 44.54 15.43 1.48
CA LEU A 37 43.39 14.56 1.70
C LEU A 37 42.14 15.33 2.10
N ARG A 38 42.27 16.45 2.83
CA ARG A 38 41.14 17.34 3.13
C ARG A 38 40.52 17.95 1.89
N LEU A 39 41.35 18.39 0.93
CA LEU A 39 40.87 18.95 -0.33
C LEU A 39 40.17 17.88 -1.17
N SER A 40 40.82 16.72 -1.37
CA SER A 40 40.24 15.60 -2.13
C SER A 40 38.96 15.05 -1.50
N ALA A 41 38.91 14.90 -0.17
CA ALA A 41 37.70 14.47 0.56
C ALA A 41 36.59 15.53 0.60
N SER A 42 36.84 16.75 0.13
CA SER A 42 35.86 17.83 0.05
C SER A 42 35.35 18.08 -1.38
N GLU A 43 35.82 17.29 -2.36
CA GLU A 43 35.35 17.39 -3.74
C GLU A 43 33.85 17.13 -3.86
N ASP A 44 33.13 18.05 -4.50
CA ASP A 44 31.67 17.96 -4.56
C ASP A 44 31.19 16.77 -5.42
N SER A 45 31.96 16.35 -6.41
CA SER A 45 31.69 15.14 -7.22
C SER A 45 31.66 13.86 -6.38
N LEU A 46 32.51 13.77 -5.36
CA LEU A 46 32.54 12.66 -4.41
C LEU A 46 31.29 12.66 -3.54
N TRP A 47 30.91 13.83 -3.03
CA TRP A 47 29.71 13.98 -2.21
C TRP A 47 28.42 13.83 -3.02
N ALA A 48 28.43 14.15 -4.32
CA ALA A 48 27.33 13.85 -5.25
C ALA A 48 27.11 12.34 -5.35
N LEU A 49 28.19 11.55 -5.45
CA LEU A 49 28.11 10.09 -5.43
C LEU A 49 27.52 9.57 -4.12
N PHE A 50 27.96 10.07 -2.98
CA PHE A 50 27.43 9.66 -1.67
C PHE A 50 25.96 10.03 -1.50
N CYS A 51 25.58 11.25 -1.86
CA CYS A 51 24.19 11.70 -1.87
C CYS A 51 23.32 10.85 -2.78
N PHE A 52 23.82 10.46 -3.96
CA PHE A 52 23.10 9.58 -4.86
C PHE A 52 22.95 8.16 -4.27
N GLN A 53 24.03 7.57 -3.74
CA GLN A 53 24.01 6.20 -3.21
C GLN A 53 23.17 6.06 -1.93
N ASP A 54 23.31 7.00 -0.99
CA ASP A 54 22.67 6.90 0.32
C ASP A 54 21.27 7.53 0.32
N LEU A 55 21.06 8.59 -0.46
CA LEU A 55 19.86 9.41 -0.42
C LEU A 55 19.14 9.54 -1.76
N HIS A 56 19.64 8.93 -2.84
CA HIS A 56 19.06 9.04 -4.19
C HIS A 56 18.86 10.50 -4.65
N LEU A 57 19.75 11.40 -4.22
CA LEU A 57 19.69 12.82 -4.60
C LEU A 57 20.47 13.05 -5.91
N SER A 58 19.83 13.71 -6.87
CA SER A 58 20.45 14.17 -8.13
C SER A 58 20.87 15.65 -8.09
N THR A 59 20.36 16.41 -7.11
CA THR A 59 20.67 17.82 -6.89
C THR A 59 20.98 18.05 -5.40
N PRO A 60 21.79 19.07 -5.05
CA PRO A 60 22.10 19.38 -3.66
C PRO A 60 20.88 20.01 -2.98
N GLN A 61 20.18 19.22 -2.16
CA GLN A 61 19.00 19.66 -1.42
C GLN A 61 18.94 19.05 -0.03
N ASP A 62 18.34 19.77 0.91
CA ASP A 62 18.10 19.30 2.28
C ASP A 62 16.94 18.29 2.36
N HIS A 63 16.63 17.84 3.58
CA HIS A 63 15.57 16.88 3.85
C HIS A 63 14.14 17.39 3.60
N GLN A 64 13.97 18.69 3.43
CA GLN A 64 12.68 19.33 3.12
C GLN A 64 12.56 19.71 1.64
N GLY A 65 13.62 19.46 0.84
CA GLY A 65 13.68 19.80 -0.57
C GLY A 65 14.16 21.23 -0.85
N ASN A 66 14.71 21.94 0.14
CA ASN A 66 15.30 23.26 -0.10
C ASN A 66 16.69 23.10 -0.72
N PRO A 67 17.08 23.96 -1.68
CA PRO A 67 18.40 23.89 -2.31
C PRO A 67 19.52 24.15 -1.30
N ALA A 68 20.59 23.38 -1.41
CA ALA A 68 21.81 23.52 -0.61
C ALA A 68 22.98 24.02 -1.50
N PRO A 69 24.00 24.69 -0.91
CA PRO A 69 25.09 25.26 -1.70
C PRO A 69 26.03 24.23 -2.35
N SER A 70 26.03 22.98 -1.88
CA SER A 70 26.84 21.87 -2.42
C SER A 70 26.28 20.51 -1.98
N PHE A 71 26.69 19.40 -2.61
CA PHE A 71 26.29 18.06 -2.18
C PHE A 71 26.85 17.72 -0.80
N LYS A 72 28.05 18.21 -0.48
CA LYS A 72 28.62 18.07 0.86
C LYS A 72 27.77 18.76 1.92
N ALA A 73 27.34 20.00 1.65
CA ALA A 73 26.48 20.76 2.55
C ALA A 73 25.10 20.08 2.69
N ALA A 74 24.53 19.60 1.58
CA ALA A 74 23.31 18.81 1.62
C ALA A 74 23.46 17.58 2.53
N TYR A 75 24.49 16.76 2.31
CA TYR A 75 24.73 15.56 3.11
C TYR A 75 24.86 15.88 4.60
N GLN A 76 25.57 16.97 4.95
CA GLN A 76 25.69 17.44 6.32
C GLN A 76 24.33 17.82 6.91
N LEU A 77 23.52 18.61 6.21
CA LEU A 77 22.17 18.99 6.66
C LEU A 77 21.28 17.77 6.91
N TRP A 78 21.38 16.74 6.07
CA TRP A 78 20.68 15.47 6.28
C TRP A 78 21.16 14.74 7.54
N ARG A 79 22.48 14.65 7.75
CA ARG A 79 23.05 13.99 8.93
C ARG A 79 22.71 14.71 10.22
N GLU A 80 22.65 16.04 10.20
CA GLU A 80 22.23 16.86 11.34
C GLU A 80 20.74 16.70 11.62
N ALA A 81 19.88 16.78 10.59
CA ALA A 81 18.43 16.69 10.74
C ALA A 81 17.94 15.33 11.28
N PHE A 82 18.69 14.26 11.02
CA PHE A 82 18.36 12.91 11.47
C PHE A 82 19.39 12.32 12.44
N ALA A 83 20.17 13.16 13.14
CA ALA A 83 21.25 12.73 14.01
C ALA A 83 20.81 11.75 15.13
N MET A 84 19.53 11.79 15.52
CA MET A 84 18.96 10.90 16.55
C MET A 84 18.50 9.52 16.04
N TYR A 85 18.57 9.27 14.73
CA TYR A 85 18.14 8.02 14.11
C TYR A 85 19.34 7.22 13.57
N PRO A 86 19.29 5.87 13.62
CA PRO A 86 20.25 5.05 12.90
C PRO A 86 20.25 5.40 11.41
N TRP A 87 21.43 5.67 10.85
CA TRP A 87 21.53 6.13 9.46
C TRP A 87 21.03 5.07 8.47
N SER A 88 21.25 3.79 8.77
CA SER A 88 20.70 2.64 8.02
C SER A 88 19.17 2.73 7.89
N LEU A 89 18.48 3.05 8.99
CA LEU A 89 17.03 3.21 9.02
C LEU A 89 16.56 4.45 8.22
N VAL A 90 17.27 5.58 8.32
CA VAL A 90 16.97 6.79 7.51
C VAL A 90 16.98 6.46 6.03
N LYS A 91 18.01 5.76 5.56
CA LYS A 91 18.13 5.36 4.15
C LYS A 91 17.00 4.42 3.71
N ARG A 92 16.63 3.46 4.57
CA ARG A 92 15.53 2.52 4.30
C ARG A 92 14.19 3.25 4.19
N VAL A 93 13.85 4.08 5.16
CA VAL A 93 12.59 4.86 5.17
C VAL A 93 12.53 5.83 3.99
N LYS A 94 13.65 6.49 3.67
CA LYS A 94 13.72 7.35 2.49
C LYS A 94 13.42 6.56 1.21
N ARG A 95 14.04 5.39 1.03
CA ARG A 95 13.79 4.52 -0.13
C ARG A 95 12.33 4.10 -0.23
N CYS A 96 11.71 3.73 0.89
CA CYS A 96 10.28 3.41 0.94
C CYS A 96 9.43 4.58 0.41
N TRP A 97 9.66 5.79 0.92
CA TRP A 97 8.93 6.98 0.47
C TRP A 97 9.24 7.40 -0.96
N ASP A 98 10.49 7.31 -1.41
CA ASP A 98 10.87 7.65 -2.79
C ASP A 98 10.18 6.74 -3.80
N LYS A 99 10.10 5.44 -3.51
CA LYS A 99 9.36 4.47 -4.33
C LYS A 99 7.89 4.82 -4.43
N LEU A 100 7.24 5.03 -3.28
CA LEU A 100 5.81 5.36 -3.24
C LEU A 100 5.52 6.69 -3.95
N LYS A 101 6.33 7.74 -3.70
CA LYS A 101 6.17 9.04 -4.36
C LYS A 101 6.39 8.98 -5.85
N LYS A 102 7.40 8.22 -6.30
CA LYS A 102 7.64 8.00 -7.72
C LYS A 102 6.44 7.32 -8.38
N TRP A 103 5.91 6.27 -7.75
CA TRP A 103 4.72 5.61 -8.29
C TRP A 103 3.52 6.56 -8.33
N LEU A 104 3.29 7.34 -7.27
CA LEU A 104 2.21 8.33 -7.20
C LEU A 104 2.36 9.42 -8.26
N SER A 105 3.57 9.96 -8.50
CA SER A 105 3.77 10.97 -9.54
C SER A 105 3.45 10.44 -10.93
N ASP A 106 3.76 9.17 -11.18
CA ASP A 106 3.62 8.54 -12.49
C ASP A 106 2.16 8.08 -12.74
N ASN A 107 1.41 7.72 -11.69
CA ASN A 107 0.10 7.05 -11.82
C ASN A 107 -1.08 7.76 -11.13
N PHE A 108 -0.85 8.45 -10.01
CA PHE A 108 -1.89 9.07 -9.19
C PHE A 108 -1.44 10.41 -8.55
N PRO A 109 -1.08 11.42 -9.37
CA PRO A 109 -0.44 12.64 -8.89
C PRO A 109 -1.33 13.45 -7.93
N GLU A 110 -2.64 13.40 -8.11
CA GLU A 110 -3.62 14.04 -7.23
C GLU A 110 -3.57 13.49 -5.79
N ALA A 111 -3.38 12.17 -5.62
CA ALA A 111 -3.19 11.58 -4.29
C ALA A 111 -1.80 11.93 -3.72
N GLY A 112 -0.77 11.93 -4.57
CA GLY A 112 0.58 12.36 -4.19
C GLY A 112 0.62 13.82 -3.69
N ALA A 113 -0.19 14.71 -4.26
CA ALA A 113 -0.30 16.11 -3.86
C ALA A 113 -0.89 16.31 -2.46
N THR A 114 -1.59 15.30 -1.91
CA THR A 114 -2.12 15.34 -0.54
C THR A 114 -1.05 15.08 0.53
N LEU A 115 0.12 14.55 0.17
CA LEU A 115 1.18 14.24 1.13
C LEU A 115 1.68 15.52 1.81
N ARG A 116 1.59 15.55 3.14
CA ARG A 116 2.06 16.69 3.93
C ARG A 116 3.57 16.66 4.09
N ARG A 117 4.15 17.83 4.37
CA ARG A 117 5.57 17.93 4.72
C ARG A 117 5.84 17.15 6.00
N GLY A 118 7.07 16.66 6.17
CA GLY A 118 7.46 15.91 7.35
C GLY A 118 7.22 16.66 8.65
N ALA A 119 6.65 15.97 9.65
CA ALA A 119 6.38 16.50 10.98
C ALA A 119 7.68 16.88 11.70
N SER A 120 7.67 17.87 12.59
CA SER A 120 8.83 18.17 13.42
C SER A 120 8.99 17.17 14.58
N GLU A 121 10.19 17.05 15.16
CA GLU A 121 10.37 16.26 16.40
C GLU A 121 9.51 16.78 17.55
N SER A 122 9.24 18.09 17.60
CA SER A 122 8.34 18.68 18.60
C SER A 122 6.90 18.19 18.43
N ASP A 123 6.40 18.08 17.20
CA ASP A 123 5.03 17.59 16.93
C ASP A 123 4.89 16.12 17.36
N ILE A 124 5.89 15.30 17.02
CA ILE A 124 5.97 13.89 17.42
C ILE A 124 6.08 13.78 18.95
N GLN A 125 6.90 14.62 19.59
CA GLN A 125 7.06 14.63 21.03
C GLN A 125 5.77 15.07 21.75
N GLN A 126 5.01 16.00 21.19
CA GLN A 126 3.71 16.42 21.72
C GLN A 126 2.73 15.26 21.75
N LEU A 127 2.60 14.52 20.65
CA LEU A 127 1.76 13.32 20.57
C LEU A 127 2.19 12.26 21.59
N GLN A 128 3.49 11.96 21.66
CA GLN A 128 4.04 10.98 22.63
C GLN A 128 3.76 11.37 24.08
N THR A 129 3.92 12.66 24.40
CA THR A 129 3.68 13.20 25.76
C THR A 129 2.19 13.15 26.10
N LEU A 130 1.33 13.50 25.15
CA LEU A 130 -0.12 13.52 25.34
C LEU A 130 -0.68 12.13 25.69
N PHE A 131 -0.23 11.09 24.99
CA PHE A 131 -0.69 9.72 25.21
C PHE A 131 0.22 8.89 26.13
N LYS A 132 1.33 9.46 26.62
CA LYS A 132 2.33 8.77 27.46
C LYS A 132 2.86 7.49 26.82
N VAL A 133 3.20 7.59 25.54
CA VAL A 133 3.67 6.51 24.66
C VAL A 133 5.02 6.88 24.07
N LYS A 134 5.81 5.87 23.69
CA LYS A 134 7.02 6.04 22.88
C LYS A 134 6.74 5.42 21.52
N LEU A 135 6.72 6.24 20.47
CA LEU A 135 6.54 5.74 19.12
C LEU A 135 7.77 4.92 18.68
N PRO A 136 7.57 3.78 18.00
CA PRO A 136 8.63 3.05 17.31
C PRO A 136 9.51 3.96 16.45
N LEU A 137 10.82 3.69 16.42
CA LEU A 137 11.78 4.50 15.64
C LEU A 137 11.44 4.56 14.15
N PRO A 138 11.06 3.45 13.45
CA PRO A 138 10.71 3.52 12.04
C PRO A 138 9.45 4.37 11.80
N THR A 139 8.41 4.22 12.62
CA THR A 139 7.19 5.05 12.57
C THR A 139 7.50 6.54 12.77
N ARG A 140 8.30 6.90 13.77
CA ARG A 140 8.70 8.30 13.98
C ARG A 140 9.38 8.86 12.72
N LEU A 141 10.27 8.06 12.14
CA LEU A 141 11.01 8.45 10.95
C LEU A 141 10.10 8.57 9.73
N LEU A 142 9.10 7.68 9.57
CA LEU A 142 8.08 7.81 8.52
C LEU A 142 7.39 9.18 8.57
N TYR A 143 6.97 9.63 9.76
CA TYR A 143 6.36 10.95 9.96
C TYR A 143 7.33 12.11 9.77
N ARG A 144 8.61 11.94 10.10
CA ARG A 144 9.66 12.95 9.82
C ARG A 144 9.85 13.19 8.33
N PHE A 145 9.53 12.23 7.46
CA PHE A 145 9.51 12.43 6.01
C PHE A 145 8.18 13.02 5.53
N HIS A 146 7.05 12.47 5.98
CA HIS A 146 5.71 12.93 5.59
C HIS A 146 4.70 12.80 6.74
N ASP A 147 4.08 13.92 7.14
CA ASP A 147 3.03 13.99 8.17
C ASP A 147 1.66 13.51 7.64
N GLY A 148 1.57 12.28 7.15
CA GLY A 148 0.34 11.73 6.58
C GLY A 148 -0.17 12.50 5.36
N GLN A 149 -1.50 12.52 5.20
CA GLN A 149 -2.20 13.16 4.08
C GLN A 149 -3.09 14.32 4.53
N GLU A 150 -3.24 15.33 3.68
CA GLU A 150 -4.26 16.35 3.82
C GLU A 150 -5.64 15.72 3.52
N LEU A 151 -6.59 15.90 4.44
CA LEU A 151 -7.93 15.34 4.29
C LEU A 151 -8.84 16.39 3.65
N THR A 152 -9.15 16.22 2.36
CA THR A 152 -10.21 16.97 1.68
C THR A 152 -11.58 16.36 1.99
N ASP A 153 -12.65 17.13 1.83
CA ASP A 153 -14.03 16.73 2.15
C ASP A 153 -14.39 15.30 1.70
N LYS A 154 -15.11 14.60 2.59
CA LYS A 154 -15.21 13.13 2.74
C LYS A 154 -15.70 12.32 1.53
N GLU A 155 -16.23 12.95 0.49
CA GLU A 155 -16.80 12.23 -0.67
C GLU A 155 -15.77 11.88 -1.75
N HIS A 156 -14.61 12.55 -1.77
CA HIS A 156 -13.58 12.36 -2.80
C HIS A 156 -12.18 12.17 -2.21
N SER A 157 -12.07 11.69 -0.97
CA SER A 157 -10.78 11.52 -0.30
C SER A 157 -9.87 10.57 -1.10
N LEU A 158 -8.66 11.04 -1.41
CA LEU A 158 -7.66 10.34 -2.23
C LEU A 158 -6.67 9.57 -1.34
N GLY A 159 -7.11 8.45 -0.75
CA GLY A 159 -6.26 7.63 0.10
C GLY A 159 -5.09 7.00 -0.66
N ILE A 160 -3.87 7.18 -0.16
CA ILE A 160 -2.67 6.59 -0.81
C ILE A 160 -2.54 5.08 -0.56
N ILE A 161 -3.28 4.54 0.42
CA ILE A 161 -3.37 3.10 0.67
C ILE A 161 -4.43 2.48 -0.24
N GLY A 162 -5.48 3.23 -0.57
CA GLY A 162 -6.56 2.78 -1.43
C GLY A 162 -7.63 1.99 -0.69
N GLY A 163 -8.42 1.24 -1.44
CA GLY A 163 -9.43 0.38 -0.84
C GLY A 163 -10.26 -0.38 -1.86
N TYR A 164 -11.53 -0.57 -1.54
CA TYR A 164 -12.48 -1.36 -2.32
C TYR A 164 -13.89 -0.83 -2.10
N SER A 165 -14.79 -1.15 -3.03
CA SER A 165 -16.18 -0.79 -2.92
C SER A 165 -17.07 -2.01 -3.12
N PHE A 166 -18.27 -1.99 -2.56
CA PHE A 166 -19.36 -2.89 -2.92
C PHE A 166 -20.67 -2.21 -2.51
N PRO A 167 -21.86 -2.77 -2.80
CA PRO A 167 -23.12 -2.07 -2.51
C PRO A 167 -23.21 -1.56 -1.07
N HIS A 168 -23.41 -0.25 -0.91
CA HIS A 168 -23.49 0.48 0.37
C HIS A 168 -22.22 0.44 1.24
N HIS A 169 -21.07 0.09 0.68
CA HIS A 169 -19.80 0.10 1.39
C HIS A 169 -18.68 0.66 0.50
N LEU A 170 -17.98 1.66 1.02
CA LEU A 170 -16.81 2.24 0.37
C LEU A 170 -15.70 2.36 1.41
N VAL A 171 -14.54 1.82 1.06
CA VAL A 171 -13.32 1.96 1.84
C VAL A 171 -12.30 2.66 0.95
N ASN A 172 -11.73 3.75 1.47
CA ASN A 172 -10.52 4.34 0.92
C ASN A 172 -9.64 4.83 2.07
N VAL A 173 -8.52 4.15 2.28
CA VAL A 173 -7.65 4.32 3.45
C VAL A 173 -6.60 5.39 3.17
N TYR A 174 -6.48 6.33 4.10
CA TYR A 174 -5.49 7.39 4.10
C TYR A 174 -4.61 7.33 5.35
N LEU A 175 -3.37 7.81 5.21
CA LEU A 175 -2.48 8.01 6.35
C LEU A 175 -2.86 9.28 7.10
N LEU A 176 -3.09 9.18 8.40
CA LEU A 176 -3.50 10.31 9.21
C LEU A 176 -2.32 11.25 9.50
N PRO A 177 -2.49 12.58 9.34
CA PRO A 177 -1.54 13.53 9.90
C PRO A 177 -1.59 13.51 11.43
N ILE A 178 -0.52 13.90 12.12
CA ILE A 178 -0.40 13.84 13.59
C ILE A 178 -1.59 14.54 14.28
N SER A 179 -2.09 15.65 13.73
CA SER A 179 -3.25 16.35 14.26
C SER A 179 -4.51 15.47 14.30
N GLN A 180 -4.73 14.70 13.25
CA GLN A 180 -5.86 13.77 13.13
C GLN A 180 -5.61 12.49 13.93
N VAL A 181 -4.37 11.99 13.95
CA VAL A 181 -3.97 10.88 14.85
C VAL A 181 -4.36 11.20 16.31
N ILE A 182 -4.08 12.42 16.77
CA ILE A 182 -4.45 12.86 18.13
C ILE A 182 -5.97 12.90 18.30
N MET A 183 -6.70 13.43 17.32
CA MET A 183 -8.16 13.55 17.37
C MET A 183 -8.82 12.17 17.42
N GLU A 184 -8.49 11.29 16.47
CA GLU A 184 -9.06 9.94 16.36
C GLU A 184 -8.71 9.08 17.58
N THR A 185 -7.46 9.13 18.04
CA THR A 185 -7.03 8.38 19.22
C THR A 185 -7.77 8.85 20.48
N ARG A 186 -8.07 10.15 20.62
CA ARG A 186 -8.91 10.65 21.74
C ARG A 186 -10.35 10.17 21.61
N GLY A 187 -10.95 10.28 20.42
CA GLY A 187 -12.31 9.82 20.16
C GLY A 187 -12.48 8.36 20.53
N PHE A 188 -11.52 7.54 20.14
CA PHE A 188 -11.43 6.11 20.48
C PHE A 188 -11.35 5.85 21.98
N ILE A 189 -10.40 6.50 22.68
CA ILE A 189 -10.22 6.31 24.14
C ILE A 189 -11.51 6.67 24.90
N HIS A 190 -12.24 7.69 24.45
CA HIS A 190 -13.49 8.11 25.07
C HIS A 190 -14.65 7.11 24.87
N HIS A 191 -14.73 6.44 23.72
CA HIS A 191 -15.88 5.59 23.39
C HIS A 191 -15.80 4.18 23.96
N LEU A 192 -14.61 3.61 24.15
CA LEU A 192 -14.48 2.15 24.28
C LEU A 192 -14.04 1.65 25.65
N GLY A 193 -13.97 2.52 26.68
CA GLY A 193 -13.53 2.10 28.01
C GLY A 193 -12.14 1.45 28.03
N PHE A 194 -11.37 1.55 26.92
CA PHE A 194 -9.98 1.13 26.86
C PHE A 194 -9.26 1.85 28.00
N PHE A 195 -8.58 1.07 28.84
CA PHE A 195 -7.85 1.60 29.98
C PHE A 195 -7.03 2.80 29.52
N SER A 196 -7.05 3.88 30.30
CA SER A 196 -6.25 5.12 30.10
C SER A 196 -4.73 4.92 30.01
N ARG A 197 -4.29 3.66 29.92
CA ARG A 197 -2.93 3.15 29.75
C ARG A 197 -2.70 2.44 28.41
N SER A 198 -3.70 2.39 27.51
CA SER A 198 -3.56 1.75 26.21
C SER A 198 -2.39 2.38 25.44
N LYS A 199 -1.58 1.52 24.82
CA LYS A 199 -0.39 1.92 24.04
C LYS A 199 -0.68 1.99 22.55
N TYR A 200 -1.96 2.11 22.19
CA TYR A 200 -2.44 2.11 20.82
C TYR A 200 -2.68 3.53 20.34
N ILE A 201 -2.31 3.79 19.09
CA ILE A 201 -2.50 5.07 18.41
C ILE A 201 -3.10 4.79 17.04
N VAL A 202 -4.12 5.55 16.63
CA VAL A 202 -4.74 5.44 15.30
C VAL A 202 -3.81 6.09 14.27
N MET A 203 -3.32 5.33 13.30
CA MET A 203 -2.33 5.80 12.30
C MET A 203 -2.93 6.01 10.90
N ALA A 204 -3.96 5.24 10.56
CA ALA A 204 -4.65 5.31 9.28
C ALA A 204 -6.14 5.04 9.48
N ALA A 205 -6.97 5.62 8.61
CA ALA A 205 -8.41 5.49 8.65
C ALA A 205 -8.99 5.47 7.23
N SER A 206 -10.17 4.89 7.07
CA SER A 206 -10.94 5.00 5.83
C SER A 206 -11.85 6.23 5.81
N SER A 207 -12.22 6.71 4.62
CA SER A 207 -13.29 7.71 4.50
C SER A 207 -14.64 7.09 4.84
N THR A 208 -15.54 7.94 5.36
CA THR A 208 -16.88 7.57 5.80
C THR A 208 -17.94 8.28 4.97
N SER A 209 -17.95 8.06 3.66
CA SER A 209 -19.13 8.44 2.89
C SER A 209 -20.05 7.21 2.87
N TYR A 210 -21.19 7.33 3.55
CA TYR A 210 -22.31 6.37 3.56
C TYR A 210 -22.15 5.06 4.37
N THR A 211 -21.02 4.80 5.03
CA THR A 211 -20.79 3.56 5.81
C THR A 211 -21.16 3.69 7.30
N TYR A 212 -21.67 2.61 7.90
CA TYR A 212 -21.91 2.49 9.34
C TYR A 212 -20.66 2.04 10.13
N THR A 213 -19.58 1.66 9.44
CA THR A 213 -18.37 1.08 10.03
C THR A 213 -17.13 1.72 9.42
N GLU A 214 -16.31 2.33 10.27
CA GLU A 214 -15.01 2.87 9.89
C GLU A 214 -13.94 1.77 9.93
N LYS A 215 -13.01 1.79 8.98
CA LYS A 215 -11.81 0.95 9.02
C LYS A 215 -10.67 1.77 9.62
N LEU A 216 -10.24 1.37 10.82
CA LEU A 216 -9.24 2.08 11.61
C LEU A 216 -8.02 1.17 11.85
N PHE A 217 -6.84 1.77 11.77
CA PHE A 217 -5.56 1.08 11.97
C PHE A 217 -4.82 1.60 13.20
N PHE A 218 -4.46 0.69 14.11
CA PHE A 218 -3.87 0.98 15.41
C PHE A 218 -2.45 0.49 15.49
N LEU A 219 -1.52 1.39 15.76
CA LEU A 219 -0.15 1.03 16.11
C LEU A 219 -0.03 0.81 17.61
N ASN A 220 0.38 -0.39 18.01
CA ASN A 220 0.82 -0.64 19.37
C ASN A 220 2.25 -0.15 19.54
N CYS A 221 2.42 0.92 20.30
CA CYS A 221 3.70 1.58 20.53
C CYS A 221 4.70 0.76 21.35
N THR A 222 4.26 -0.33 21.99
CA THR A 222 5.14 -1.19 22.81
C THR A 222 5.88 -2.19 21.95
N ASN A 223 5.14 -2.96 21.15
CA ASN A 223 5.72 -4.00 20.29
C ASN A 223 5.96 -3.53 18.85
N GLY A 224 5.37 -2.40 18.43
CA GLY A 224 5.45 -1.84 17.08
C GLY A 224 4.59 -2.59 16.05
N GLN A 225 3.63 -3.40 16.49
CA GLN A 225 2.68 -4.08 15.60
C GLN A 225 1.52 -3.15 15.21
N LEU A 226 1.02 -3.33 13.99
CA LEU A 226 -0.12 -2.61 13.41
C LEU A 226 -1.32 -3.56 13.40
N TYR A 227 -2.47 -3.04 13.82
CA TYR A 227 -3.71 -3.78 13.93
C TYR A 227 -4.84 -3.07 13.18
N VAL A 228 -5.81 -3.81 12.68
CA VAL A 228 -7.05 -3.28 12.10
C VAL A 228 -8.26 -3.80 12.88
N CYS A 229 -9.25 -2.95 13.09
CA CYS A 229 -10.46 -3.32 13.83
C CYS A 229 -11.38 -4.28 13.07
N THR A 230 -12.09 -5.10 13.84
CA THR A 230 -13.13 -6.02 13.38
C THR A 230 -14.55 -5.50 13.71
N ARG A 231 -15.61 -6.20 13.27
CA ARG A 231 -16.99 -5.80 13.56
C ARG A 231 -17.32 -5.81 15.06
N SER A 232 -16.66 -6.70 15.82
CA SER A 232 -16.80 -6.87 17.27
C SER A 232 -15.97 -5.86 18.09
N HIS A 233 -15.29 -4.92 17.42
CA HIS A 233 -14.51 -3.88 18.06
C HIS A 233 -15.24 -3.09 19.18
N PRO A 234 -16.56 -2.82 19.11
CA PRO A 234 -17.27 -2.09 20.17
C PRO A 234 -17.42 -2.86 21.50
N THR A 235 -17.30 -4.19 21.51
CA THR A 235 -17.62 -5.02 22.70
C THR A 235 -16.41 -5.71 23.31
N ASP A 236 -15.45 -6.19 22.50
CA ASP A 236 -14.40 -7.10 22.98
C ASP A 236 -12.97 -6.66 22.64
N GLY A 237 -12.80 -5.59 21.85
CA GLY A 237 -11.48 -5.06 21.47
C GLY A 237 -10.70 -5.97 20.51
N GLU A 238 -11.39 -6.85 19.78
CA GLU A 238 -10.80 -7.75 18.80
C GLU A 238 -10.17 -6.95 17.65
N MET A 239 -8.91 -7.28 17.32
CA MET A 239 -8.17 -6.66 16.23
C MET A 239 -7.32 -7.69 15.50
N ILE A 240 -7.10 -7.48 14.20
CA ILE A 240 -6.31 -8.37 13.33
C ILE A 240 -4.95 -7.73 13.09
N GLU A 241 -3.88 -8.51 13.20
CA GLU A 241 -2.52 -8.06 12.83
C GLU A 241 -2.43 -7.76 11.33
N CYS A 242 -1.92 -6.58 10.98
CA CYS A 242 -1.79 -6.17 9.58
C CYS A 242 -0.52 -6.69 8.90
N VAL A 243 0.42 -7.24 9.67
CA VAL A 243 1.74 -7.70 9.23
C VAL A 243 2.15 -8.92 10.06
N PRO A 244 2.89 -9.90 9.50
CA PRO A 244 3.34 -11.06 10.26
C PRO A 244 4.20 -10.67 11.48
N ASN A 245 3.76 -11.07 12.68
CA ASN A 245 4.41 -10.71 13.95
C ASN A 245 5.91 -11.05 13.99
N ALA A 246 6.30 -12.18 13.39
CA ALA A 246 7.69 -12.65 13.33
C ALA A 246 8.66 -11.68 12.63
N LEU A 247 8.13 -10.74 11.83
CA LEU A 247 8.93 -9.73 11.14
C LEU A 247 9.18 -8.47 11.99
N VAL A 248 8.39 -8.23 13.04
CA VAL A 248 8.50 -7.02 13.87
C VAL A 248 9.60 -7.22 14.92
N ARG A 249 10.61 -6.33 14.93
CA ARG A 249 11.78 -6.46 15.82
C ARG A 249 12.49 -5.14 16.10
N SER A 250 13.10 -5.07 17.28
CA SER A 250 14.02 -4.00 17.70
C SER A 250 13.47 -2.58 17.53
N VAL A 251 12.17 -2.38 17.74
CA VAL A 251 11.45 -1.15 17.38
C VAL A 251 11.89 0.11 18.15
N HIS A 252 12.57 -0.07 19.29
CA HIS A 252 13.06 1.00 20.18
C HIS A 252 14.58 1.07 20.34
N ASP A 253 15.31 0.18 19.67
CA ASP A 253 16.77 0.09 19.77
C ASP A 253 17.44 1.14 18.90
N LEU A 254 18.25 2.03 19.51
CA LEU A 254 18.98 3.09 18.82
C LEU A 254 20.35 2.63 18.29
N HIS A 255 20.84 1.47 18.73
CA HIS A 255 22.20 0.99 18.45
C HIS A 255 22.23 -0.18 17.46
N GLY A 256 21.09 -0.82 17.21
CA GLY A 256 20.96 -1.88 16.20
C GLY A 256 20.88 -1.36 14.76
N ASP A 257 20.91 -2.30 13.80
CA ASP A 257 20.76 -2.03 12.36
C ASP A 257 19.53 -2.71 11.73
N GLN A 258 18.67 -3.30 12.55
CA GLN A 258 17.53 -4.11 12.10
C GLN A 258 16.18 -3.62 12.65
N GLN A 259 16.04 -2.32 12.95
CA GLN A 259 14.78 -1.76 13.41
C GLN A 259 13.70 -1.97 12.35
N GLN A 260 12.59 -2.58 12.78
CA GLN A 260 11.51 -2.94 11.89
C GLN A 260 10.20 -2.99 12.68
N ASP A 261 9.34 -2.01 12.43
CA ASP A 261 7.97 -2.02 12.93
C ASP A 261 7.00 -2.38 11.79
N ALA A 262 5.75 -2.61 12.17
CA ALA A 262 4.71 -2.98 11.23
C ALA A 262 4.33 -1.84 10.29
N MET A 263 4.38 -0.57 10.73
CA MET A 263 4.08 0.56 9.85
C MET A 263 5.02 0.64 8.64
N LEU A 264 6.33 0.48 8.87
CA LEU A 264 7.31 0.48 7.78
C LEU A 264 7.11 -0.73 6.86
N LEU A 265 6.93 -1.92 7.43
CA LEU A 265 6.70 -3.14 6.65
C LEU A 265 5.42 -3.06 5.80
N TRP A 266 4.35 -2.51 6.37
CA TRP A 266 3.07 -2.34 5.72
C TRP A 266 3.19 -1.40 4.52
N LEU A 267 3.87 -0.26 4.67
CA LEU A 267 4.10 0.68 3.56
C LEU A 267 5.08 0.14 2.50
N GLU A 268 6.11 -0.61 2.90
CA GLU A 268 7.05 -1.25 1.97
C GLU A 268 6.33 -2.30 1.10
N GLU A 269 5.48 -3.13 1.70
CA GLU A 269 4.68 -4.11 0.97
C GLU A 269 3.64 -3.43 0.06
N HIS A 270 2.99 -2.36 0.53
CA HIS A 270 2.08 -1.56 -0.31
C HIS A 270 2.78 -1.02 -1.55
N GLY A 271 3.95 -0.38 -1.35
CA GLY A 271 4.79 0.11 -2.44
C GLY A 271 5.21 -1.00 -3.40
N CYS A 272 5.55 -2.18 -2.88
CA CYS A 272 5.89 -3.37 -3.68
C CYS A 272 4.72 -3.82 -4.57
N ARG A 273 3.49 -3.87 -4.02
CA ARG A 273 2.28 -4.24 -4.76
C ARG A 273 1.96 -3.24 -5.88
N LEU A 274 2.16 -1.95 -5.63
CA LEU A 274 2.00 -0.89 -6.62
C LEU A 274 3.06 -0.99 -7.74
N GLU A 275 4.34 -1.13 -7.39
CA GLU A 275 5.45 -1.23 -8.36
C GLU A 275 5.31 -2.46 -9.27
N ASN A 276 4.85 -3.59 -8.72
CA ASN A 276 4.67 -4.84 -9.47
C ASN A 276 3.33 -4.92 -10.22
N GLY A 277 2.49 -3.88 -10.16
CA GLY A 277 1.19 -3.84 -10.83
C GLY A 277 0.16 -4.82 -10.26
N ILE A 278 0.37 -5.33 -9.05
CA ILE A 278 -0.61 -6.19 -8.37
C ILE A 278 -1.89 -5.40 -8.13
N ILE A 279 -1.74 -4.15 -7.70
CA ILE A 279 -2.83 -3.18 -7.50
C ILE A 279 -2.55 -1.95 -8.36
N LYS A 280 -3.60 -1.25 -8.78
CA LYS A 280 -3.49 -0.06 -9.64
C LYS A 280 -4.60 0.94 -9.37
N VAL A 281 -4.46 2.14 -9.95
CA VAL A 281 -5.55 3.12 -9.97
C VAL A 281 -6.67 2.61 -10.88
N ARG A 282 -7.90 2.64 -10.38
CA ARG A 282 -9.11 2.47 -11.18
C ARG A 282 -9.97 3.72 -11.10
N GLU A 283 -10.76 3.94 -12.12
CA GLU A 283 -11.74 5.01 -12.18
C GLU A 283 -13.13 4.40 -12.12
N GLU A 284 -13.89 4.72 -11.08
CA GLU A 284 -15.27 4.28 -10.92
C GLU A 284 -16.16 5.50 -10.71
N ARG A 285 -17.17 5.68 -11.57
CA ARG A 285 -18.12 6.81 -11.49
C ARG A 285 -17.42 8.18 -11.40
N ASN A 286 -16.35 8.38 -12.18
CA ASN A 286 -15.49 9.57 -12.18
C ASN A 286 -14.68 9.80 -10.89
N VAL A 287 -14.58 8.79 -10.02
CA VAL A 287 -13.70 8.80 -8.84
C VAL A 287 -12.53 7.87 -9.10
N ARG A 288 -11.33 8.44 -9.13
CA ARG A 288 -10.09 7.66 -9.20
C ARG A 288 -9.66 7.23 -7.80
N SER A 289 -9.30 5.98 -7.64
CA SER A 289 -8.76 5.45 -6.39
C SER A 289 -7.83 4.28 -6.64
N ILE A 290 -6.92 3.99 -5.71
CA ILE A 290 -6.13 2.77 -5.75
C ILE A 290 -7.06 1.61 -5.36
N SER A 291 -7.31 0.71 -6.30
CA SER A 291 -8.11 -0.49 -6.06
C SER A 291 -7.23 -1.59 -5.46
N LEU A 292 -7.61 -2.09 -4.28
CA LEU A 292 -6.89 -3.18 -3.61
C LEU A 292 -7.15 -4.55 -4.25
N PHE A 293 -8.08 -4.66 -5.19
CA PHE A 293 -8.34 -5.89 -5.92
C PHE A 293 -7.15 -6.26 -6.80
N PRO A 294 -6.50 -7.42 -6.56
CA PRO A 294 -5.36 -7.83 -7.37
C PRO A 294 -5.71 -7.98 -8.85
N GLU A 295 -4.80 -7.60 -9.74
CA GLU A 295 -5.00 -7.67 -11.19
C GLU A 295 -4.17 -8.74 -11.88
N VAL A 296 -3.13 -9.23 -11.21
CA VAL A 296 -2.16 -10.19 -11.76
C VAL A 296 -2.31 -11.58 -11.12
N PRO A 297 -1.97 -12.66 -11.84
CA PRO A 297 -1.90 -13.99 -11.27
C PRO A 297 -0.80 -14.12 -10.19
N PRO A 298 -0.94 -15.06 -9.22
CA PRO A 298 -2.06 -15.99 -9.04
C PRO A 298 -3.28 -15.40 -8.30
N GLN A 299 -3.21 -14.15 -7.83
CA GLN A 299 -4.28 -13.53 -7.02
C GLN A 299 -5.50 -13.09 -7.85
N CYS A 300 -5.30 -12.90 -9.15
CA CYS A 300 -6.36 -12.67 -10.14
C CYS A 300 -6.51 -13.91 -11.03
N SER A 301 -7.67 -14.56 -10.98
CA SER A 301 -8.00 -15.63 -11.92
C SER A 301 -8.42 -15.02 -13.27
N THR A 302 -8.20 -15.75 -14.36
CA THR A 302 -8.64 -15.35 -15.69
C THR A 302 -9.13 -16.59 -16.44
N ALA A 303 -10.31 -16.49 -17.04
CA ALA A 303 -10.87 -17.49 -17.95
C ALA A 303 -11.33 -16.80 -19.23
N VAL A 304 -11.14 -17.47 -20.37
CA VAL A 304 -11.69 -17.04 -21.65
C VAL A 304 -12.55 -18.17 -22.19
N THR A 305 -13.83 -17.90 -22.41
CA THR A 305 -14.78 -18.87 -22.97
C THR A 305 -15.54 -18.23 -24.12
N ASN A 306 -15.48 -18.82 -25.31
CA ASN A 306 -16.19 -18.32 -26.51
C ASN A 306 -15.96 -16.82 -26.77
N GLY A 307 -14.75 -16.30 -26.53
CA GLY A 307 -14.38 -14.89 -26.74
C GLY A 307 -14.69 -13.95 -25.58
N VAL A 308 -15.47 -14.37 -24.58
CA VAL A 308 -15.70 -13.58 -23.36
C VAL A 308 -14.59 -13.88 -22.37
N GLN A 309 -13.89 -12.84 -21.92
CA GLN A 309 -12.88 -12.91 -20.88
C GLN A 309 -13.49 -12.51 -19.53
N VAL A 310 -13.25 -13.33 -18.52
CA VAL A 310 -13.61 -13.06 -17.13
C VAL A 310 -12.34 -13.02 -16.30
N ARG A 311 -12.07 -11.89 -15.65
CA ARG A 311 -11.03 -11.76 -14.63
C ARG A 311 -11.69 -11.60 -13.27
N ALA A 312 -11.21 -12.33 -12.27
CA ALA A 312 -11.80 -12.29 -10.93
C ALA A 312 -10.72 -12.26 -9.84
N SER A 313 -10.92 -11.43 -8.83
CA SER A 313 -10.04 -11.38 -7.65
C SER A 313 -10.84 -10.97 -6.42
N ALA A 314 -10.28 -11.21 -5.24
CA ALA A 314 -10.91 -10.90 -3.97
C ALA A 314 -9.96 -10.24 -2.99
N VAL A 315 -10.54 -9.56 -2.00
CA VAL A 315 -9.85 -8.92 -0.89
C VAL A 315 -10.57 -9.27 0.41
N PHE A 316 -9.79 -9.36 1.49
CA PHE A 316 -10.33 -9.56 2.84
C PHE A 316 -10.88 -8.25 3.40
N VAL A 317 -12.02 -8.32 4.09
CA VAL A 317 -12.77 -7.17 4.63
C VAL A 317 -12.75 -7.24 6.16
N PRO A 318 -11.67 -6.79 6.82
CA PRO A 318 -11.48 -6.99 8.25
C PRO A 318 -12.53 -6.27 9.10
N GLU A 319 -13.00 -5.09 8.68
CA GLU A 319 -13.99 -4.29 9.42
C GLU A 319 -15.35 -4.98 9.59
N PHE A 320 -15.63 -6.02 8.82
CA PHE A 320 -16.83 -6.86 8.94
C PHE A 320 -16.56 -8.24 9.54
N ALA A 321 -15.29 -8.65 9.64
CA ALA A 321 -14.93 -9.96 10.18
C ALA A 321 -15.20 -10.04 11.70
N GLU A 322 -15.35 -11.27 12.19
CA GLU A 322 -15.35 -11.67 13.59
C GLU A 322 -14.58 -13.02 13.69
N PRO A 323 -13.23 -13.01 13.55
CA PRO A 323 -12.42 -14.23 13.52
C PRO A 323 -12.65 -15.19 14.70
N GLU A 324 -12.87 -14.70 15.92
CA GLU A 324 -13.18 -15.53 17.09
C GLU A 324 -14.52 -16.30 16.95
N ALA A 325 -15.47 -15.76 16.17
CA ALA A 325 -16.73 -16.40 15.83
C ALA A 325 -16.68 -17.15 14.48
N GLU A 326 -15.47 -17.34 13.94
CA GLU A 326 -15.19 -17.93 12.62
C GLU A 326 -15.89 -17.21 11.45
N LYS A 327 -16.27 -15.93 11.58
CA LYS A 327 -16.93 -15.19 10.50
C LYS A 327 -15.94 -14.31 9.76
N TYR A 328 -15.61 -14.69 8.54
CA TYR A 328 -14.72 -13.94 7.67
C TYR A 328 -15.52 -13.27 6.57
N TRP A 329 -15.12 -12.07 6.16
CA TRP A 329 -15.76 -11.34 5.08
C TRP A 329 -14.76 -11.06 3.96
N PHE A 330 -15.24 -11.23 2.73
CA PHE A 330 -14.46 -11.00 1.53
C PHE A 330 -15.28 -10.18 0.55
N ALA A 331 -14.64 -9.20 -0.09
CA ALA A 331 -15.16 -8.55 -1.27
C ALA A 331 -14.51 -9.19 -2.49
N TYR A 332 -15.24 -9.29 -3.60
CA TYR A 332 -14.73 -9.79 -4.87
C TYR A 332 -15.08 -8.85 -6.01
N SER A 333 -14.18 -8.74 -6.97
CA SER A 333 -14.28 -7.88 -8.15
C SER A 333 -14.25 -8.77 -9.39
N ILE A 334 -15.33 -8.72 -10.19
CA ILE A 334 -15.46 -9.44 -11.46
C ILE A 334 -15.37 -8.42 -12.59
N ARG A 335 -14.50 -8.73 -13.55
CA ARG A 335 -14.23 -7.89 -14.73
C ARG A 335 -14.51 -8.69 -15.99
N LEU A 336 -15.45 -8.20 -16.79
CA LEU A 336 -15.96 -8.86 -17.99
C LEU A 336 -15.60 -8.05 -19.22
N SER A 337 -15.03 -8.71 -20.23
CA SER A 337 -14.76 -8.09 -21.52
C SER A 337 -14.97 -9.07 -22.66
N LEU A 338 -15.17 -8.53 -23.85
CA LEU A 338 -15.28 -9.30 -25.08
C LEU A 338 -14.01 -9.06 -25.91
N LEU A 339 -13.34 -10.15 -26.28
CA LEU A 339 -12.10 -10.08 -27.06
C LEU A 339 -12.34 -9.50 -28.47
N PRO A 340 -11.30 -8.96 -29.14
CA PRO A 340 -11.40 -8.32 -30.47
C PRO A 340 -12.12 -9.18 -31.53
N GLU A 341 -11.95 -10.50 -31.45
CA GLU A 341 -12.55 -11.46 -32.36
C GLU A 341 -14.09 -11.45 -32.25
N GLY A 342 -14.64 -11.11 -31.08
CA GLY A 342 -16.06 -11.27 -30.74
C GLY A 342 -16.34 -12.63 -30.12
N CYS A 343 -17.61 -12.95 -29.88
CA CYS A 343 -17.98 -14.25 -29.35
C CYS A 343 -18.24 -15.26 -30.46
N ILE A 344 -17.78 -16.49 -30.29
CA ILE A 344 -17.84 -17.54 -31.31
C ILE A 344 -18.75 -18.66 -30.81
N ILE A 345 -19.94 -18.77 -31.39
CA ILE A 345 -20.97 -19.76 -31.02
C ILE A 345 -21.30 -20.61 -32.23
N ASN A 346 -21.09 -21.92 -32.12
CA ASN A 346 -21.34 -22.88 -33.21
C ASN A 346 -20.65 -22.49 -34.54
N GLY A 347 -19.43 -21.94 -34.46
CA GLY A 347 -18.66 -21.49 -35.62
C GLY A 347 -19.08 -20.14 -36.21
N MET A 348 -20.12 -19.49 -35.66
CA MET A 348 -20.53 -18.14 -36.06
C MET A 348 -19.95 -17.10 -35.10
N THR A 349 -19.45 -16.00 -35.65
CA THR A 349 -18.88 -14.89 -34.87
C THR A 349 -19.92 -13.78 -34.70
N PHE A 350 -20.08 -13.30 -33.46
CA PHE A 350 -20.93 -12.18 -33.12
C PHE A 350 -20.10 -11.06 -32.48
N LYS A 351 -20.40 -9.81 -32.85
CA LYS A 351 -19.71 -8.61 -32.35
C LYS A 351 -20.33 -8.03 -31.08
N SER A 352 -21.20 -8.78 -30.42
CA SER A 352 -21.71 -8.45 -29.10
C SER A 352 -22.35 -9.66 -28.42
N CYS A 353 -22.36 -9.64 -27.11
CA CYS A 353 -23.14 -10.57 -26.30
C CYS A 353 -23.59 -9.90 -25.00
N GLN A 354 -24.77 -10.29 -24.51
CA GLN A 354 -25.34 -9.73 -23.30
C GLN A 354 -25.48 -10.81 -22.22
N LEU A 355 -25.05 -10.48 -21.00
CA LEU A 355 -25.18 -11.35 -19.83
C LEU A 355 -26.66 -11.48 -19.46
N ASN A 356 -27.09 -12.71 -19.20
CA ASN A 356 -28.44 -13.05 -18.74
C ASN A 356 -28.44 -13.54 -17.28
N TRP A 357 -27.62 -14.55 -16.98
CA TRP A 357 -27.67 -15.33 -15.73
C TRP A 357 -26.28 -15.49 -15.12
N ARG A 358 -26.24 -15.69 -13.80
CA ARG A 358 -25.03 -16.10 -13.07
C ARG A 358 -25.29 -17.37 -12.26
N HIS A 359 -24.29 -18.24 -12.22
CA HIS A 359 -24.20 -19.37 -11.31
C HIS A 359 -22.91 -19.24 -10.51
N TRP A 360 -22.99 -19.25 -9.19
CA TRP A 360 -21.85 -19.19 -8.29
C TRP A 360 -21.84 -20.39 -7.35
N ILE A 361 -20.67 -21.01 -7.22
CA ILE A 361 -20.36 -21.98 -6.19
C ILE A 361 -19.31 -21.36 -5.28
N ILE A 362 -19.69 -21.10 -4.03
CA ILE A 362 -18.82 -20.53 -3.01
C ILE A 362 -18.47 -21.63 -2.02
N ARG A 363 -17.17 -21.79 -1.77
CA ARG A 363 -16.63 -22.78 -0.84
C ARG A 363 -15.95 -22.12 0.34
N ALA A 364 -16.14 -22.70 1.52
CA ALA A 364 -15.28 -22.49 2.67
C ALA A 364 -14.34 -23.69 2.75
N ASN A 365 -13.03 -23.45 2.68
CA ASN A 365 -12.06 -24.49 2.35
C ASN A 365 -12.47 -25.20 1.05
N GLU A 366 -12.78 -26.50 1.11
CA GLU A 366 -13.25 -27.31 -0.02
C GLU A 366 -14.75 -27.62 0.02
N ASP A 367 -15.45 -27.22 1.09
CA ASP A 367 -16.88 -27.50 1.28
C ASP A 367 -17.75 -26.41 0.64
N ILE A 368 -18.77 -26.82 -0.12
CA ILE A 368 -19.72 -25.89 -0.75
C ILE A 368 -20.64 -25.31 0.32
N VAL A 369 -20.54 -24.00 0.55
CA VAL A 369 -21.37 -23.26 1.52
C VAL A 369 -22.49 -22.48 0.85
N PHE A 370 -22.31 -22.07 -0.40
CA PHE A 370 -23.39 -21.48 -1.20
C PHE A 370 -23.36 -21.98 -2.65
N ASP A 371 -24.54 -22.27 -3.18
CA ASP A 371 -24.81 -22.52 -4.59
C ASP A 371 -25.90 -21.53 -5.02
N VAL A 372 -25.50 -20.49 -5.76
CA VAL A 372 -26.35 -19.33 -6.05
C VAL A 372 -26.60 -19.26 -7.55
N ASN A 373 -27.86 -19.33 -7.93
CA ASN A 373 -28.32 -19.15 -9.30
C ASN A 373 -29.26 -17.94 -9.38
N GLY A 374 -29.03 -17.03 -10.32
CA GLY A 374 -29.97 -15.93 -10.54
C GLY A 374 -29.69 -15.08 -11.77
N GLU A 375 -30.70 -14.32 -12.17
CA GLU A 375 -30.61 -13.34 -13.25
C GLU A 375 -29.70 -12.18 -12.88
N ALA A 376 -29.09 -11.58 -13.90
CA ALA A 376 -28.26 -10.39 -13.82
C ALA A 376 -27.00 -10.57 -12.96
N VAL A 377 -26.19 -9.51 -12.91
CA VAL A 377 -25.16 -9.28 -11.89
C VAL A 377 -25.45 -7.94 -11.26
N ILE A 378 -25.59 -7.88 -9.93
CA ILE A 378 -25.95 -6.65 -9.19
C ILE A 378 -27.16 -5.87 -9.77
N GLY A 379 -28.14 -6.58 -10.33
CA GLY A 379 -29.31 -5.98 -11.00
C GLY A 379 -29.04 -5.41 -12.40
N LYS A 380 -27.87 -5.67 -13.00
CA LYS A 380 -27.46 -5.25 -14.34
C LYS A 380 -27.29 -6.43 -15.29
N PHE A 381 -27.61 -6.18 -16.57
CA PHE A 381 -27.43 -7.11 -17.68
C PHE A 381 -26.42 -6.54 -18.69
N PRO A 382 -25.10 -6.57 -18.39
CA PRO A 382 -24.09 -5.91 -19.23
C PRO A 382 -24.08 -6.48 -20.65
N LEU A 383 -24.10 -5.55 -21.62
CA LEU A 383 -23.87 -5.82 -23.03
C LEU A 383 -22.39 -5.53 -23.31
N LEU A 384 -21.67 -6.52 -23.84
CA LEU A 384 -20.24 -6.40 -24.14
C LEU A 384 -20.05 -6.25 -25.65
N HIS A 385 -19.17 -5.33 -26.06
CA HIS A 385 -18.64 -5.24 -27.42
C HIS A 385 -17.11 -5.38 -27.43
N PRO A 386 -16.52 -5.86 -28.53
CA PRO A 386 -15.08 -5.88 -28.69
C PRO A 386 -14.49 -4.47 -28.63
N GLY A 387 -13.43 -4.29 -27.85
CA GLY A 387 -12.70 -3.02 -27.74
C GLY A 387 -13.35 -1.97 -26.84
N GLU A 388 -14.50 -2.26 -26.21
CA GLU A 388 -15.02 -1.45 -25.11
C GLU A 388 -14.25 -1.74 -23.81
N ASP A 389 -14.28 -0.77 -22.89
CA ASP A 389 -13.75 -0.95 -21.55
C ASP A 389 -14.45 -2.11 -20.83
N GLU A 390 -13.72 -2.77 -19.94
CA GLU A 390 -14.27 -3.91 -19.19
C GLU A 390 -15.46 -3.47 -18.33
N PHE A 391 -16.52 -4.27 -18.33
CA PHE A 391 -17.56 -4.13 -17.34
C PHE A 391 -17.05 -4.68 -16.00
N VAL A 392 -16.97 -3.82 -14.99
CA VAL A 392 -16.53 -4.18 -13.64
C VAL A 392 -17.70 -4.11 -12.67
N TYR A 393 -17.82 -5.14 -11.83
CA TYR A 393 -18.68 -5.06 -10.66
C TYR A 393 -18.02 -5.70 -9.44
N GLU A 394 -18.38 -5.18 -8.27
CA GLU A 394 -17.84 -5.59 -6.99
C GLU A 394 -18.99 -6.01 -6.06
N SER A 395 -18.79 -7.07 -5.31
CA SER A 395 -19.77 -7.61 -4.36
C SER A 395 -19.03 -8.29 -3.20
N CYS A 396 -19.74 -8.85 -2.23
CA CYS A 396 -19.14 -9.45 -1.05
C CYS A 396 -19.81 -10.78 -0.67
N THR A 397 -19.09 -11.58 0.10
CA THR A 397 -19.59 -12.80 0.71
C THR A 397 -18.94 -13.00 2.08
N SER A 398 -19.62 -13.74 2.95
CA SER A 398 -19.10 -14.16 4.25
C SER A 398 -18.80 -15.66 4.22
N LEU A 399 -17.75 -16.08 4.92
CA LEU A 399 -17.36 -17.48 5.06
C LEU A 399 -17.19 -17.85 6.54
N PRO A 400 -17.51 -19.09 6.94
CA PRO A 400 -17.16 -19.64 8.25
C PRO A 400 -15.67 -20.05 8.36
N SER A 401 -14.78 -19.51 7.50
CA SER A 401 -13.37 -19.89 7.45
C SER A 401 -12.50 -18.78 6.83
N SER A 402 -11.23 -18.72 7.23
CA SER A 402 -10.22 -17.79 6.71
C SER A 402 -9.75 -18.13 5.29
N SER A 403 -10.16 -19.30 4.77
CA SER A 403 -9.86 -19.75 3.42
C SER A 403 -11.10 -20.30 2.71
N GLY A 404 -11.14 -20.13 1.40
CA GLY A 404 -12.22 -20.58 0.54
C GLY A 404 -11.98 -20.21 -0.91
N SER A 405 -13.01 -20.39 -1.72
CA SER A 405 -12.96 -20.05 -3.14
C SER A 405 -14.32 -19.74 -3.72
N VAL A 406 -14.32 -19.04 -4.84
CA VAL A 406 -15.52 -18.79 -5.65
C VAL A 406 -15.21 -19.23 -7.08
N GLU A 407 -16.14 -19.95 -7.67
CA GLU A 407 -16.13 -20.35 -9.08
C GLU A 407 -17.56 -20.42 -9.61
N GLY A 408 -17.72 -20.58 -10.92
CA GLY A 408 -19.04 -20.76 -11.50
C GLY A 408 -19.05 -20.32 -12.96
N SER A 409 -20.19 -19.83 -13.41
CA SER A 409 -20.36 -19.43 -14.80
C SER A 409 -21.40 -18.34 -15.00
N PHE A 410 -21.31 -17.68 -16.14
CA PHE A 410 -22.32 -16.75 -16.63
C PHE A 410 -22.98 -17.31 -17.87
N THR A 411 -24.29 -17.09 -18.02
CA THR A 411 -25.00 -17.37 -19.26
C THR A 411 -25.14 -16.08 -20.04
N PHE A 412 -24.60 -16.06 -21.26
CA PHE A 412 -24.71 -14.96 -22.22
C PHE A 412 -25.60 -15.35 -23.40
N VAL A 413 -26.14 -14.34 -24.09
CA VAL A 413 -26.77 -14.50 -25.41
C VAL A 413 -26.02 -13.66 -26.44
N PRO A 414 -25.83 -14.14 -27.68
CA PRO A 414 -25.29 -13.32 -28.76
C PRO A 414 -26.24 -12.17 -29.11
N GLY A 415 -25.70 -10.97 -29.32
CA GLY A 415 -26.52 -9.76 -29.52
C GLY A 415 -27.09 -9.23 -28.21
N ARG A 416 -28.40 -8.94 -28.18
CA ARG A 416 -29.11 -8.39 -27.02
C ARG A 416 -30.14 -9.38 -26.49
N LEU A 417 -30.45 -9.32 -25.19
CA LEU A 417 -31.52 -10.13 -24.58
C LEU A 417 -32.88 -9.93 -25.24
N VAL A 418 -33.18 -8.70 -25.67
CA VAL A 418 -34.44 -8.35 -26.35
C VAL A 418 -34.52 -8.83 -27.79
N ASP A 419 -33.39 -9.14 -28.43
CA ASP A 419 -33.28 -9.62 -29.81
C ASP A 419 -32.04 -10.51 -29.96
N PRO A 420 -32.08 -11.75 -29.43
CA PRO A 420 -30.94 -12.65 -29.46
C PRO A 420 -30.61 -13.09 -30.89
N LYS A 421 -29.32 -13.05 -31.25
CA LYS A 421 -28.83 -13.45 -32.58
C LYS A 421 -28.38 -14.91 -32.66
N GLY A 422 -28.38 -15.62 -31.53
CA GLY A 422 -28.01 -17.03 -31.44
C GLY A 422 -28.49 -17.66 -30.13
N SER A 423 -28.19 -18.94 -29.95
CA SER A 423 -28.48 -19.66 -28.71
C SER A 423 -27.68 -19.10 -27.54
N PRO A 424 -28.23 -19.15 -26.30
CA PRO A 424 -27.45 -18.86 -25.11
C PRO A 424 -26.21 -19.75 -25.00
N PHE A 425 -25.17 -19.24 -24.35
CA PHE A 425 -23.92 -19.96 -24.12
C PHE A 425 -23.35 -19.64 -22.74
N GLU A 426 -22.61 -20.60 -22.20
CA GLU A 426 -21.99 -20.49 -20.89
C GLU A 426 -20.56 -19.93 -21.01
N VAL A 427 -20.21 -19.07 -20.06
CA VAL A 427 -18.89 -18.45 -19.91
C VAL A 427 -18.35 -18.81 -18.53
N GLN A 428 -17.23 -19.52 -18.49
CA GLN A 428 -16.65 -19.99 -17.23
C GLN A 428 -16.02 -18.85 -16.43
N VAL A 429 -16.17 -18.91 -15.11
CA VAL A 429 -15.38 -18.14 -14.16
C VAL A 429 -14.37 -19.08 -13.51
N ALA A 430 -13.09 -18.89 -13.83
CA ALA A 430 -12.02 -19.64 -13.19
C ALA A 430 -12.02 -19.41 -11.68
N ARG A 431 -11.86 -20.49 -10.91
CA ARG A 431 -11.80 -20.46 -9.45
C ARG A 431 -10.79 -19.41 -8.97
N PHE A 432 -11.26 -18.49 -8.14
CA PHE A 432 -10.41 -17.52 -7.44
C PHE A 432 -10.52 -17.72 -5.92
N ARG A 433 -9.45 -17.40 -5.21
CA ARG A 433 -9.32 -17.67 -3.78
C ARG A 433 -9.93 -16.56 -2.94
N LEU A 434 -10.61 -16.94 -1.87
CA LEU A 434 -10.97 -16.09 -0.75
C LEU A 434 -10.01 -16.47 0.38
N GLN A 435 -9.07 -15.61 0.71
CA GLN A 435 -8.02 -15.96 1.69
C GLN A 435 -7.65 -14.74 2.52
N GLN A 436 -7.58 -14.91 3.83
CA GLN A 436 -6.97 -13.92 4.72
C GLN A 436 -5.48 -13.80 4.37
N PRO A 437 -5.00 -12.61 3.95
CA PRO A 437 -3.61 -12.43 3.57
C PRO A 437 -2.70 -12.22 4.79
N ASP A 438 -1.39 -12.45 4.60
CA ASP A 438 -0.35 -12.11 5.59
C ASP A 438 -0.28 -10.61 5.88
N TYR A 439 -0.60 -9.77 4.88
CA TYR A 439 -0.66 -8.33 5.00
C TYR A 439 -2.07 -7.81 4.73
N VAL A 440 -2.63 -7.09 5.70
CA VAL A 440 -3.99 -6.53 5.65
C VAL A 440 -3.93 -5.02 5.44
N PHE A 441 -4.63 -4.55 4.40
CA PHE A 441 -4.71 -3.14 3.97
C PHE A 441 -6.15 -2.68 3.96
#